data_AF-A0A920LJQ9-F1
#
_entry.id   AF-A0A920LJQ9-F1
#
_cell.length_a   1.000
_cell.length_b   1.000
_cell.length_c   1.000
_cell.angle_alpha   90.00
_cell.angle_beta   90.00
_cell.angle_gamma   90.00
#
_symmetry.space_group_name_H-M   'P 1'
#
loop_
_entity.id
_entity.type
_entity.pdbx_description
1 polymer ?
#
loop_
_entity_poly.entity_id
_entity_poly.type
_entity_poly.pdbx_seq_one_letter_code
_entity_poly.pdbx_strand_id
1 'polypeptide(L)'
;MQDYDKLKNEVLIKIKEANSLDDLENLRVQVLGKKGSITSLMKQLGSLEPDKRREVGQILNSLQKNILESIDNKKSSLEETYLNEKLKNESLDITLPTRPENIGRIHPLSKTMDEVISIFAQMGFTVAEGPDIESDFYNFTALNIPQEHPARQEHDTFYFNEDENGERKVLRTHTSPVQIRTMEKLKPPLRVIEPGRTYRSDHDATHSPMFHQCEGLVIGDNLNMSHLKGCLIDFCRIFFGVDDLPVRFRPSYFPFTEPSAEVDIGCSRKSGELIIGEGDEWLEILGSGMVNPRVLQNCGLDPNEHQGFAFGMGLERVAMLKYGIPDLRPFFDSDLRWMKHYGFFPFEQTSIHQG
;
A
#
# COMPACT_ATOMS: atom_id res chain seq x y z
N MET A 1 43.91 -5.35 69.54
CA MET A 1 42.75 -5.95 68.85
C MET A 1 41.46 -5.17 69.10
N GLN A 2 41.07 -4.88 70.36
CA GLN A 2 39.80 -4.18 70.69
C GLN A 2 39.56 -2.81 70.02
N ASP A 3 40.60 -2.07 69.64
CA ASP A 3 40.46 -0.71 69.07
C ASP A 3 40.07 -0.72 67.58
N TYR A 4 40.54 -1.71 66.81
CA TYR A 4 40.28 -1.81 65.37
C TYR A 4 38.86 -2.30 65.07
N ASP A 5 38.32 -3.20 65.90
CA ASP A 5 36.95 -3.67 65.77
C ASP A 5 35.94 -2.57 66.13
N LYS A 6 36.29 -1.70 67.09
CA LYS A 6 35.50 -0.52 67.43
C LYS A 6 35.44 0.46 66.25
N LEU A 7 36.60 0.79 65.66
CA LEU A 7 36.67 1.64 64.47
C LEU A 7 35.91 1.06 63.29
N LYS A 8 36.02 -0.26 63.06
CA LYS A 8 35.27 -0.98 62.01
C LYS A 8 33.76 -0.79 62.20
N ASN A 9 33.25 -1.01 63.40
CA ASN A 9 31.82 -0.90 63.69
C ASN A 9 31.32 0.55 63.56
N GLU A 10 32.09 1.53 64.02
CA GLU A 10 31.76 2.95 63.87
C GLU A 10 31.67 3.37 62.39
N VAL A 11 32.62 2.93 61.55
CA VAL A 11 32.58 3.22 60.11
C VAL A 11 31.41 2.50 59.44
N LEU A 12 31.15 1.23 59.77
CA LEU A 12 30.03 0.47 59.19
C LEU A 12 28.66 1.07 59.55
N ILE A 13 28.50 1.63 60.75
CA ILE A 13 27.29 2.36 61.14
C ILE A 13 27.12 3.62 60.27
N LYS A 14 28.17 4.42 60.11
CA LYS A 14 28.14 5.63 59.27
C LYS A 14 27.86 5.32 57.79
N ILE A 15 28.36 4.19 57.26
CA ILE A 15 28.04 3.74 55.90
C ILE A 15 26.55 3.43 55.78
N LYS A 16 25.96 2.77 56.79
CA LYS A 16 24.52 2.47 56.78
C LYS A 16 23.66 3.73 56.84
N GLU A 17 24.07 4.72 57.64
CA GLU A 17 23.36 5.99 57.85
C GLU A 17 23.54 7.01 56.71
N ALA A 18 24.50 6.80 55.80
CA ALA A 18 24.68 7.67 54.64
C ALA A 18 23.44 7.64 53.74
N ASN A 19 22.87 8.82 53.48
CA ASN A 19 21.62 9.00 52.71
C ASN A 19 21.85 9.60 51.33
N SER A 20 23.07 10.04 51.02
CA SER A 20 23.44 10.59 49.71
C SER A 20 24.80 10.05 49.24
N LEU A 21 25.04 10.14 47.93
CA LEU A 21 26.34 9.82 47.34
C LEU A 21 27.43 10.77 47.86
N ASP A 22 27.09 12.03 48.16
CA ASP A 22 28.00 13.00 48.73
C ASP A 22 28.39 12.65 50.18
N ASP A 23 27.44 12.16 51.00
CA ASP A 23 27.73 11.67 52.36
C ASP A 23 28.68 10.47 52.33
N LEU A 24 28.46 9.57 51.37
CA LEU A 24 29.28 8.37 51.19
C LEU A 24 30.70 8.73 50.72
N GLU A 25 30.85 9.69 49.81
CA GLU A 25 32.16 10.17 49.34
C GLU A 25 32.89 10.95 50.44
N ASN A 26 32.19 11.78 51.22
CA ASN A 26 32.74 12.45 52.38
C ASN A 26 33.24 11.45 53.43
N LEU A 27 32.48 10.38 53.68
CA LEU A 27 32.89 9.29 54.58
C LEU A 27 34.11 8.54 54.03
N ARG A 28 34.15 8.27 52.72
CA ARG A 28 35.31 7.64 52.06
C ARG A 28 36.57 8.48 52.25
N VAL A 29 36.50 9.80 52.06
CA VAL A 29 37.62 10.73 52.25
C VAL A 29 38.04 10.79 53.73
N GLN A 30 37.11 10.80 54.67
CA GLN A 30 37.40 10.81 56.11
C GLN A 30 38.07 9.53 56.61
N VAL A 31 37.78 8.38 56.00
CA VAL A 31 38.29 7.08 56.45
C VAL A 31 39.55 6.67 55.68
N LEU A 32 39.56 6.85 54.35
CA LEU A 32 40.57 6.34 53.41
C LEU A 32 41.38 7.44 52.72
N GLY A 33 41.08 8.72 52.94
CA GLY A 33 41.82 9.83 52.35
C GLY A 33 43.25 9.99 52.90
N LYS A 34 44.01 10.97 52.40
CA LYS A 34 45.42 11.20 52.77
C LYS A 34 45.65 11.44 54.28
N LYS A 35 44.63 11.97 54.97
CA LYS A 35 44.57 12.20 56.42
C LYS A 35 43.52 11.30 57.12
N GLY A 36 43.03 10.27 56.44
CA GLY A 36 41.95 9.43 56.94
C GLY A 36 42.37 8.58 58.14
N SER A 37 41.38 8.16 58.93
CA SER A 37 41.62 7.38 60.16
C SER A 37 42.41 6.09 59.89
N ILE A 38 42.08 5.36 58.81
CA ILE A 38 42.79 4.12 58.43
C ILE A 38 44.16 4.43 57.83
N THR A 39 44.27 5.47 57.00
CA THR A 39 45.54 5.91 56.41
C THR A 39 46.54 6.37 57.49
N SER A 40 46.06 6.98 58.58
CA SER A 40 46.86 7.36 59.75
C SER A 40 47.39 6.13 60.48
N LEU A 41 46.53 5.13 60.74
CA LEU A 41 46.92 3.85 61.34
C LEU A 41 47.93 3.07 60.47
N MET A 42 47.77 3.12 59.15
CA MET A 42 48.72 2.52 58.20
C MET A 42 50.09 3.19 58.23
N LYS A 43 50.18 4.52 58.45
CA LYS A 43 51.46 5.23 58.63
C LYS A 43 52.19 4.84 59.92
N GLN A 44 51.44 4.53 60.97
CA GLN A 44 51.99 4.09 62.26
C GLN A 44 52.59 2.67 62.23
N LEU A 45 52.33 1.87 61.18
CA LEU A 45 52.98 0.57 60.99
C LEU A 45 54.52 0.68 60.88
N GLY A 46 55.02 1.83 60.42
CA GLY A 46 56.45 2.11 60.24
C GLY A 46 57.27 2.15 61.53
N SER A 47 56.65 2.21 62.70
CA SER A 47 57.32 2.22 64.01
C SER A 47 57.25 0.88 64.77
N LEU A 48 56.65 -0.16 64.19
CA LEU A 48 56.49 -1.48 64.82
C LEU A 48 57.60 -2.48 64.45
N GLU A 49 57.90 -3.39 65.38
CA GLU A 49 58.77 -4.56 65.19
C GLU A 49 58.29 -5.47 64.02
N PRO A 50 59.18 -6.17 63.30
CA PRO A 50 58.86 -6.88 62.05
C PRO A 50 57.70 -7.88 62.17
N ASP A 51 57.65 -8.67 63.24
CA ASP A 51 56.61 -9.70 63.43
C ASP A 51 55.24 -9.07 63.73
N LYS A 52 55.20 -8.05 64.59
CA LYS A 52 53.97 -7.31 64.92
C LYS A 52 53.49 -6.45 63.76
N ARG A 53 54.40 -5.93 62.92
CA ARG A 53 54.08 -5.18 61.71
C ARG A 53 53.33 -6.05 60.69
N ARG A 54 53.72 -7.31 60.53
CA ARG A 54 53.07 -8.25 59.60
C ARG A 54 51.63 -8.57 60.01
N GLU A 55 51.40 -8.86 61.29
CA GLU A 55 50.07 -9.20 61.82
C GLU A 55 49.12 -7.99 61.76
N VAL A 56 49.56 -6.82 62.25
CA VAL A 56 48.74 -5.60 62.25
C VAL A 56 48.49 -5.09 60.83
N GLY A 57 49.46 -5.22 59.93
CA GLY A 57 49.30 -4.86 58.51
C GLY A 57 48.26 -5.73 57.79
N GLN A 58 48.20 -7.04 58.07
CA GLN A 58 47.15 -7.91 57.51
C GLN A 58 45.76 -7.52 58.01
N ILE A 59 45.63 -7.20 59.31
CA ILE A 59 44.36 -6.75 59.91
C ILE A 59 43.89 -5.43 59.27
N LEU A 60 44.78 -4.45 59.13
CA LEU A 60 44.44 -3.15 58.53
C LEU A 60 44.11 -3.24 57.04
N ASN A 61 44.82 -4.07 56.27
CA ASN A 61 44.50 -4.31 54.86
C ASN A 61 43.13 -4.99 54.69
N SER A 62 42.82 -5.99 55.54
CA SER A 62 41.51 -6.63 55.57
C SER A 62 40.41 -5.65 55.96
N LEU A 63 40.66 -4.80 56.95
CA LEU A 63 39.73 -3.75 57.38
C LEU A 63 39.45 -2.75 56.26
N GLN A 64 40.50 -2.27 55.58
CA GLN A 64 40.38 -1.36 54.44
C GLN A 64 39.55 -1.97 53.31
N LYS A 65 39.82 -3.24 52.95
CA LYS A 65 39.07 -3.96 51.92
C LYS A 65 37.58 -4.09 52.28
N ASN A 66 37.27 -4.51 53.50
CA ASN A 66 35.87 -4.66 53.96
C ASN A 66 35.10 -3.33 53.94
N ILE A 67 35.77 -2.21 54.29
CA ILE A 67 35.16 -0.88 54.29
C ILE A 67 34.93 -0.38 52.86
N LEU A 68 35.89 -0.60 51.95
CA LEU A 68 35.71 -0.30 50.53
C LEU A 68 34.52 -1.07 49.94
N GLU A 69 34.47 -2.39 50.16
CA GLU A 69 33.34 -3.22 49.69
C GLU A 69 32.01 -2.75 50.28
N SER A 70 31.98 -2.35 51.55
CA SER A 70 30.75 -1.83 52.19
C SER A 70 30.31 -0.48 51.63
N ILE A 71 31.27 0.41 51.32
CA ILE A 71 31.02 1.68 50.64
C ILE A 71 30.48 1.43 49.24
N ASP A 72 31.13 0.57 48.45
CA ASP A 72 30.70 0.26 47.08
C ASP A 72 29.31 -0.38 47.06
N ASN A 73 29.02 -1.32 47.96
CA ASN A 73 27.68 -1.92 48.08
C ASN A 73 26.60 -0.89 48.43
N LYS A 74 26.88 0.01 49.39
CA LYS A 74 25.94 1.08 49.77
C LYS A 74 25.75 2.08 48.62
N LYS A 75 26.83 2.39 47.88
CA LYS A 75 26.78 3.24 46.69
C LYS A 75 25.83 2.65 45.65
N SER A 76 26.01 1.39 45.27
CA SER A 76 25.15 0.72 44.30
C SER A 76 23.70 0.66 44.76
N SER A 77 23.44 0.43 46.05
CA SER A 77 22.08 0.45 46.61
C SER A 77 21.43 1.84 46.53
N LEU A 78 22.16 2.92 46.78
CA LEU A 78 21.67 4.29 46.63
C LEU A 78 21.41 4.65 45.16
N GLU A 79 22.30 4.24 44.25
CA GLU A 79 22.14 4.45 42.79
C GLU A 79 20.92 3.70 42.25
N GLU A 80 20.72 2.45 42.67
CA GLU A 80 19.54 1.64 42.30
C GLU A 80 18.24 2.26 42.83
N THR A 81 18.24 2.74 44.08
CA THR A 81 17.08 3.41 44.68
C THR A 81 16.72 4.68 43.90
N TYR A 82 17.72 5.52 43.62
CA TYR A 82 17.55 6.74 42.85
C TYR A 82 17.03 6.46 41.43
N LEU A 83 17.58 5.44 40.76
CA LEU A 83 17.13 5.02 39.43
C LEU A 83 15.67 4.55 39.45
N ASN A 84 15.29 3.72 40.42
CA ASN A 84 13.92 3.22 40.54
C ASN A 84 12.92 4.35 40.84
N GLU A 85 13.28 5.31 41.69
CA GLU A 85 12.45 6.50 41.93
C GLU A 85 12.31 7.35 40.66
N LYS A 86 13.41 7.56 39.93
CA LYS A 86 13.40 8.27 38.66
C LYS A 86 12.51 7.58 37.63
N LEU A 87 12.66 6.26 37.45
CA LEU A 87 11.82 5.46 36.54
C LEU A 87 10.34 5.50 36.93
N LYS A 88 10.03 5.48 38.23
CA LYS A 88 8.65 5.59 38.72
C LYS A 88 8.05 6.96 38.41
N ASN A 89 8.84 8.03 38.53
CA ASN A 89 8.41 9.40 38.24
C ASN A 89 8.32 9.68 36.73
N GLU A 90 9.14 9.01 35.92
CA GLU A 90 9.16 9.10 34.46
C GLU A 90 8.24 8.07 33.78
N SER A 91 7.47 7.31 34.56
CA SER A 91 6.51 6.34 34.03
C SER A 91 5.41 7.05 33.25
N LEU A 92 5.25 6.69 31.99
CA LEU A 92 4.20 7.18 31.11
C LEU A 92 3.13 6.12 30.89
N ASP A 93 1.90 6.55 30.70
CA ASP A 93 0.83 5.67 30.23
C ASP A 93 1.01 5.40 28.73
N ILE A 94 1.59 4.23 28.42
CA ILE A 94 1.82 3.77 27.04
C ILE A 94 0.53 3.39 26.31
N THR A 95 -0.62 3.37 26.99
CA THR A 95 -1.93 3.10 26.38
C THR A 95 -2.62 4.34 25.84
N LEU A 96 -2.10 5.54 26.15
CA LEU A 96 -2.62 6.78 25.60
C LEU A 96 -2.52 6.77 24.07
N PRO A 97 -3.53 7.32 23.37
CA PRO A 97 -3.48 7.48 21.93
C PRO A 97 -2.21 8.22 21.51
N THR A 98 -1.59 7.76 20.43
CA THR A 98 -0.50 8.50 19.80
C THR A 98 -1.02 9.85 19.29
N ARG A 99 -0.10 10.80 19.06
CA ARG A 99 -0.48 12.06 18.43
C ARG A 99 -1.14 11.75 17.08
N PRO A 100 -2.30 12.35 16.78
CA PRO A 100 -3.00 12.06 15.55
C PRO A 100 -2.16 12.47 14.35
N GLU A 101 -1.93 11.53 13.45
CA GLU A 101 -1.33 11.79 12.13
C GLU A 101 -2.40 11.61 11.06
N ASN A 102 -2.45 12.55 10.11
CA ASN A 102 -3.37 12.45 8.98
C ASN A 102 -2.76 11.51 7.93
N ILE A 103 -3.21 10.26 7.92
CA ILE A 103 -2.82 9.30 6.89
C ILE A 103 -3.73 9.51 5.67
N GLY A 104 -3.13 9.81 4.52
CA GLY A 104 -3.84 9.91 3.25
C GLY A 104 -4.42 8.57 2.81
N ARG A 105 -5.43 8.60 1.94
CA ARG A 105 -6.06 7.42 1.35
C ARG A 105 -5.99 7.49 -0.17
N ILE A 106 -5.72 6.36 -0.81
CA ILE A 106 -5.80 6.19 -2.27
C ILE A 106 -7.26 5.98 -2.66
N HIS A 107 -7.68 6.65 -3.74
CA HIS A 107 -9.03 6.52 -4.27
C HIS A 107 -9.29 5.10 -4.79
N PRO A 108 -10.45 4.49 -4.55
CA PRO A 108 -10.72 3.12 -5.00
C PRO A 108 -10.58 2.91 -6.51
N LEU A 109 -10.93 3.92 -7.33
CA LEU A 109 -10.72 3.85 -8.78
C LEU A 109 -9.24 3.85 -9.16
N SER A 110 -8.39 4.65 -8.49
CA SER A 110 -6.94 4.63 -8.73
C SER A 110 -6.37 3.27 -8.36
N LYS A 111 -6.78 2.71 -7.21
CA LYS A 111 -6.38 1.36 -6.79
C LYS A 111 -6.79 0.29 -7.81
N THR A 112 -8.02 0.38 -8.30
CA THR A 112 -8.57 -0.54 -9.30
C THR A 112 -7.80 -0.45 -10.62
N MET A 113 -7.53 0.77 -11.07
CA MET A 113 -6.76 1.03 -12.29
C MET A 113 -5.35 0.44 -12.18
N ASP A 114 -4.64 0.72 -11.08
CA ASP A 114 -3.29 0.18 -10.84
C ASP A 114 -3.29 -1.35 -10.82
N GLU A 115 -4.32 -1.96 -10.24
CA GLU A 115 -4.45 -3.41 -10.17
C GLU A 115 -4.71 -4.04 -11.55
N VAL A 116 -5.65 -3.49 -12.32
CA VAL A 116 -5.93 -3.93 -13.69
C VAL A 116 -4.67 -3.80 -14.55
N ILE A 117 -4.00 -2.65 -14.51
CA ILE A 117 -2.74 -2.41 -15.23
C ILE A 117 -1.70 -3.46 -14.83
N SER A 118 -1.55 -3.75 -13.55
CA SER A 118 -0.52 -4.68 -13.08
C SER A 118 -0.79 -6.12 -13.51
N ILE A 119 -2.05 -6.57 -13.48
CA ILE A 119 -2.43 -7.91 -13.97
C ILE A 119 -2.10 -8.04 -15.46
N PHE A 120 -2.51 -7.07 -16.28
CA PHE A 120 -2.24 -7.12 -17.72
C PHE A 120 -0.75 -6.91 -18.05
N ALA A 121 -0.01 -6.13 -17.26
CA ALA A 121 1.44 -5.99 -17.41
C ALA A 121 2.15 -7.34 -17.22
N GLN A 122 1.71 -8.17 -16.26
CA GLN A 122 2.23 -9.54 -16.08
C GLN A 122 1.87 -10.46 -17.26
N MET A 123 0.77 -10.20 -17.96
CA MET A 123 0.40 -10.87 -19.21
C MET A 123 1.16 -10.32 -20.45
N GLY A 124 2.08 -9.37 -20.25
CA GLY A 124 2.93 -8.78 -21.29
C GLY A 124 2.28 -7.65 -22.08
N PHE A 125 1.26 -6.99 -21.52
CA PHE A 125 0.68 -5.77 -22.09
C PHE A 125 1.49 -4.55 -21.67
N THR A 126 1.57 -3.55 -22.55
CA THR A 126 2.13 -2.24 -22.24
C THR A 126 1.02 -1.19 -22.14
N VAL A 127 1.14 -0.25 -21.21
CA VAL A 127 0.18 0.86 -21.08
C VAL A 127 0.32 1.81 -22.27
N ALA A 128 -0.80 2.16 -22.90
CA ALA A 128 -0.90 3.20 -23.91
C ALA A 128 -1.95 4.25 -23.47
N GLU A 129 -1.65 5.52 -23.75
CA GLU A 129 -2.50 6.65 -23.40
C GLU A 129 -2.82 7.50 -24.62
N GLY A 130 -3.93 8.24 -24.56
CA GLY A 130 -4.33 9.18 -25.58
C GLY A 130 -5.19 10.31 -25.04
N PRO A 131 -5.50 11.30 -25.88
CA PRO A 131 -6.20 12.51 -25.45
C PRO A 131 -7.66 12.22 -25.06
N ASP A 132 -8.21 13.04 -24.17
CA ASP A 132 -9.65 12.99 -23.83
C ASP A 132 -10.53 13.64 -24.91
N ILE A 133 -9.98 14.63 -25.65
CA ILE A 133 -10.65 15.26 -26.79
C ILE A 133 -10.16 14.61 -28.07
N GLU A 134 -11.07 14.01 -28.81
CA GLU A 134 -10.80 13.28 -30.05
C GLU A 134 -11.51 13.89 -31.26
N SER A 135 -11.05 13.50 -32.45
CA SER A 135 -11.80 13.74 -33.69
C SER A 135 -12.87 12.65 -33.89
N ASP A 136 -13.93 12.96 -34.65
CA ASP A 136 -14.91 11.96 -35.11
C ASP A 136 -14.25 10.74 -35.78
N PHE A 137 -13.18 10.97 -36.55
CA PHE A 137 -12.47 9.89 -37.25
C PHE A 137 -11.96 8.82 -36.27
N TYR A 138 -11.14 9.22 -35.30
CA TYR A 138 -10.57 8.30 -34.31
C TYR A 138 -11.61 7.73 -33.35
N ASN A 139 -12.63 8.51 -32.95
CA ASN A 139 -13.65 8.03 -32.01
C ASN A 139 -14.70 7.12 -32.63
N PHE A 140 -14.93 7.21 -33.95
CA PHE A 140 -16.01 6.44 -34.57
C PHE A 140 -15.64 5.84 -35.93
N THR A 141 -15.22 6.65 -36.89
CA THR A 141 -15.07 6.22 -38.29
C THR A 141 -14.03 5.10 -38.44
N ALA A 142 -12.86 5.26 -37.82
CA ALA A 142 -11.79 4.26 -37.84
C ALA A 142 -12.21 2.95 -37.16
N LEU A 143 -13.15 3.01 -36.21
CA LEU A 143 -13.73 1.88 -35.48
C LEU A 143 -14.95 1.28 -36.20
N ASN A 144 -15.14 1.56 -37.49
CA ASN A 144 -16.23 1.02 -38.29
C ASN A 144 -17.64 1.35 -37.75
N ILE A 145 -17.77 2.46 -37.01
CA ILE A 145 -19.05 3.00 -36.55
C ILE A 145 -19.53 3.97 -37.64
N PRO A 146 -20.63 3.75 -38.36
CA PRO A 146 -21.10 4.66 -39.43
C PRO A 146 -21.72 5.95 -38.88
N GLN A 147 -21.86 6.99 -39.71
CA GLN A 147 -22.40 8.31 -39.30
C GLN A 147 -23.82 8.23 -38.75
N GLU A 148 -24.63 7.31 -39.27
CA GLU A 148 -26.02 7.09 -38.88
C GLU A 148 -26.17 6.27 -37.59
N HIS A 149 -25.05 5.83 -36.99
CA HIS A 149 -25.09 4.98 -35.80
C HIS A 149 -25.62 5.74 -34.58
N PRO A 150 -26.51 5.15 -33.76
CA PRO A 150 -27.07 5.80 -32.58
C PRO A 150 -26.03 6.38 -31.62
N ALA A 151 -24.91 5.67 -31.41
CA ALA A 151 -23.82 6.13 -30.54
C ALA A 151 -23.17 7.47 -30.95
N ARG A 152 -23.38 7.94 -32.19
CA ARG A 152 -22.90 9.25 -32.65
C ARG A 152 -23.89 10.39 -32.39
N GLN A 153 -25.10 10.10 -31.89
CA GLN A 153 -26.11 11.14 -31.67
C GLN A 153 -25.72 12.05 -30.49
N GLU A 154 -26.14 13.32 -30.56
CA GLU A 154 -25.78 14.35 -29.56
C GLU A 154 -26.34 14.07 -28.16
N HIS A 155 -27.37 13.23 -28.04
CA HIS A 155 -27.92 12.84 -26.75
C HIS A 155 -27.01 11.86 -25.99
N ASP A 156 -26.09 11.19 -26.68
CA ASP A 156 -25.16 10.21 -26.09
C ASP A 156 -23.72 10.73 -26.00
N THR A 157 -23.32 11.62 -26.92
CA THR A 157 -21.94 12.10 -27.07
C THR A 157 -21.81 13.61 -26.89
N PHE A 158 -20.81 14.04 -26.11
CA PHE A 158 -20.47 15.45 -25.99
C PHE A 158 -19.63 15.93 -27.18
N TYR A 159 -20.24 16.75 -28.03
CA TYR A 159 -19.59 17.41 -29.14
C TYR A 159 -19.15 18.83 -28.78
N PHE A 160 -18.00 19.24 -29.32
CA PHE A 160 -17.59 20.64 -29.34
C PHE A 160 -18.26 21.40 -30.48
N ASN A 161 -18.14 22.73 -30.43
CA ASN A 161 -18.50 23.59 -31.55
C ASN A 161 -17.63 23.25 -32.77
N GLU A 162 -18.19 23.48 -33.96
CA GLU A 162 -17.46 23.36 -35.22
C GLU A 162 -16.23 24.28 -35.22
N ASP A 163 -15.12 23.76 -35.75
CA ASP A 163 -13.93 24.56 -36.03
C ASP A 163 -14.03 25.29 -37.38
N GLU A 164 -12.97 26.00 -37.77
CA GLU A 164 -12.92 26.77 -39.02
C GLU A 164 -13.13 25.91 -40.28
N ASN A 165 -12.94 24.59 -40.19
CA ASN A 165 -13.12 23.64 -41.28
C ASN A 165 -14.49 22.94 -41.25
N GLY A 166 -15.36 23.28 -40.29
CA GLY A 166 -16.64 22.61 -40.08
C GLY A 166 -16.53 21.25 -39.38
N GLU A 167 -15.36 20.91 -38.83
CA GLU A 167 -15.18 19.66 -38.09
C GLU A 167 -15.57 19.83 -36.62
N ARG A 168 -16.26 18.83 -36.07
CA ARG A 168 -16.62 18.78 -34.65
C ARG A 168 -15.74 17.77 -33.93
N LYS A 169 -15.01 18.26 -32.92
CA LYS A 169 -14.33 17.38 -31.97
C LYS A 169 -15.34 16.81 -30.97
N VAL A 170 -14.96 15.71 -30.32
CA VAL A 170 -15.76 15.02 -29.30
C VAL A 170 -14.95 14.80 -28.04
N LEU A 171 -15.63 14.76 -26.89
CA LEU A 171 -15.06 14.04 -25.75
C LEU A 171 -15.18 12.54 -26.02
N ARG A 172 -14.09 11.80 -25.88
CA ARG A 172 -14.08 10.37 -26.22
C ARG A 172 -15.11 9.58 -25.42
N THR A 173 -15.87 8.73 -26.10
CA THR A 173 -16.94 7.92 -25.50
C THR A 173 -16.46 6.56 -24.97
N HIS A 174 -15.25 6.19 -25.39
CA HIS A 174 -14.49 5.01 -25.03
C HIS A 174 -13.00 5.28 -25.25
N THR A 175 -12.14 4.41 -24.75
CA THR A 175 -10.67 4.48 -24.90
C THR A 175 -10.15 3.88 -26.21
N SER A 176 -11.01 3.25 -27.02
CA SER A 176 -10.69 2.69 -28.34
C SER A 176 -9.97 3.62 -29.35
N PRO A 177 -10.08 4.98 -29.30
CA PRO A 177 -9.23 5.84 -30.14
C PRO A 177 -7.74 5.58 -29.98
N VAL A 178 -7.31 5.17 -28.77
CA VAL A 178 -5.93 4.83 -28.47
C VAL A 178 -5.48 3.58 -29.23
N GLN A 179 -6.37 2.60 -29.44
CA GLN A 179 -6.12 1.41 -30.27
C GLN A 179 -5.73 1.79 -31.69
N ILE A 180 -6.52 2.65 -32.32
CA ILE A 180 -6.29 3.12 -33.70
C ILE A 180 -4.94 3.83 -33.78
N ARG A 181 -4.70 4.80 -32.89
CA ARG A 181 -3.44 5.56 -32.83
C ARG A 181 -2.24 4.67 -32.57
N THR A 182 -2.40 3.60 -31.80
CA THR A 182 -1.35 2.62 -31.52
C THR A 182 -1.04 1.81 -32.77
N MET A 183 -2.06 1.29 -33.47
CA MET A 183 -1.87 0.54 -34.72
C MET A 183 -1.28 1.39 -35.86
N GLU A 184 -1.58 2.70 -35.92
CA GLU A 184 -0.96 3.61 -36.88
C GLU A 184 0.54 3.86 -36.61
N LYS A 185 0.93 3.86 -35.33
CA LYS A 185 2.31 4.18 -34.91
C LYS A 185 3.22 2.97 -34.82
N LEU A 186 2.68 1.82 -34.42
CA LEU A 186 3.43 0.61 -34.11
C LEU A 186 2.95 -0.53 -34.99
N LYS A 187 3.89 -1.32 -35.50
CA LYS A 187 3.58 -2.52 -36.27
C LYS A 187 3.32 -3.72 -35.34
N PRO A 188 2.45 -4.66 -35.72
CA PRO A 188 2.31 -5.95 -35.03
C PRO A 188 3.64 -6.69 -34.85
N PRO A 189 3.79 -7.50 -33.78
CA PRO A 189 2.78 -7.80 -32.74
C PRO A 189 2.60 -6.67 -31.71
N LEU A 190 1.34 -6.43 -31.31
CA LEU A 190 0.95 -5.41 -30.34
C LEU A 190 0.20 -6.06 -29.17
N ARG A 191 0.48 -5.61 -27.95
CA ARG A 191 -0.30 -5.92 -26.73
C ARG A 191 -0.37 -4.66 -25.88
N VAL A 192 -1.48 -3.95 -25.93
CA VAL A 192 -1.64 -2.69 -25.21
C VAL A 192 -2.87 -2.70 -24.32
N ILE A 193 -2.75 -2.05 -23.17
CA ILE A 193 -3.85 -1.77 -22.24
C ILE A 193 -3.98 -0.24 -22.14
N GLU A 194 -5.21 0.25 -22.18
CA GLU A 194 -5.53 1.65 -22.44
C GLU A 194 -6.50 2.16 -21.37
N PRO A 195 -6.00 2.41 -20.14
CA PRO A 195 -6.76 3.06 -19.10
C PRO A 195 -7.03 4.52 -19.45
N GLY A 196 -8.25 5.01 -19.21
CA GLY A 196 -8.56 6.41 -19.48
C GLY A 196 -9.95 6.85 -19.03
N ARG A 197 -10.13 8.17 -18.97
CA ARG A 197 -11.44 8.80 -18.74
C ARG A 197 -12.25 8.79 -20.01
N THR A 198 -13.54 8.53 -19.88
CA THR A 198 -14.50 8.50 -20.98
C THR A 198 -15.75 9.27 -20.59
N TYR A 199 -16.45 9.79 -21.59
CA TYR A 199 -17.52 10.76 -21.38
C TYR A 199 -18.76 10.37 -22.18
N ARG A 200 -19.92 10.40 -21.52
CA ARG A 200 -21.23 10.13 -22.14
C ARG A 200 -22.27 11.06 -21.54
N SER A 201 -23.26 11.47 -22.32
CA SER A 201 -24.29 12.38 -21.84
C SER A 201 -25.41 11.66 -21.06
N ASP A 202 -25.03 10.90 -20.03
CA ASP A 202 -25.94 10.15 -19.15
C ASP A 202 -25.59 10.38 -17.67
N HIS A 203 -26.60 10.47 -16.80
CA HIS A 203 -26.41 10.70 -15.37
C HIS A 203 -27.55 10.11 -14.52
N ASP A 204 -27.26 9.00 -13.84
CA ASP A 204 -28.15 8.36 -12.87
C ASP A 204 -27.35 7.68 -11.74
N ALA A 205 -27.94 6.70 -11.02
CA ALA A 205 -27.25 5.99 -9.93
C ALA A 205 -26.14 5.03 -10.41
N THR A 206 -26.20 4.59 -11.66
CA THR A 206 -25.29 3.65 -12.33
C THR A 206 -24.49 4.28 -13.46
N HIS A 207 -24.82 5.51 -13.85
CA HIS A 207 -24.20 6.26 -14.94
C HIS A 207 -23.72 7.63 -14.46
N SER A 208 -22.50 7.99 -14.87
CA SER A 208 -21.93 9.31 -14.65
C SER A 208 -21.46 9.88 -15.97
N PRO A 209 -21.57 11.20 -16.20
CA PRO A 209 -21.20 11.80 -17.47
C PRO A 209 -19.70 11.72 -17.76
N MET A 210 -18.90 11.47 -16.72
CA MET A 210 -17.52 11.04 -16.81
C MET A 210 -17.32 9.79 -15.96
N PHE A 211 -16.66 8.79 -16.53
CA PHE A 211 -16.27 7.56 -15.86
C PHE A 211 -14.94 7.07 -16.45
N HIS A 212 -14.43 5.93 -16.00
CA HIS A 212 -13.16 5.40 -16.50
C HIS A 212 -13.38 4.06 -17.19
N GLN A 213 -12.73 3.90 -18.34
CA GLN A 213 -12.62 2.62 -19.00
C GLN A 213 -11.18 2.15 -19.03
N CYS A 214 -11.03 0.85 -19.12
CA CYS A 214 -9.77 0.22 -19.45
C CYS A 214 -10.05 -0.73 -20.60
N GLU A 215 -9.49 -0.41 -21.75
CA GLU A 215 -9.53 -1.27 -22.93
C GLU A 215 -8.22 -1.99 -23.15
N GLY A 216 -8.26 -3.10 -23.86
CA GLY A 216 -7.06 -3.81 -24.28
C GLY A 216 -7.16 -4.23 -25.73
N LEU A 217 -6.01 -4.24 -26.40
CA LEU A 217 -5.86 -4.65 -27.79
C LEU A 217 -4.65 -5.58 -27.91
N VAL A 218 -4.87 -6.72 -28.57
CA VAL A 218 -3.80 -7.64 -28.97
C VAL A 218 -3.91 -7.88 -30.46
N ILE A 219 -2.86 -7.50 -31.22
CA ILE A 219 -2.74 -7.79 -32.65
C ILE A 219 -1.50 -8.65 -32.90
N GLY A 220 -1.61 -9.67 -33.72
CA GLY A 220 -0.52 -10.54 -34.10
C GLY A 220 -0.98 -11.66 -35.02
N ASP A 221 -0.11 -12.63 -35.24
CA ASP A 221 -0.38 -13.72 -36.18
C ASP A 221 -1.10 -14.87 -35.45
N ASN A 222 -2.06 -15.50 -36.13
CA ASN A 222 -2.80 -16.68 -35.63
C ASN A 222 -3.60 -16.47 -34.33
N LEU A 223 -3.93 -15.22 -33.98
CA LEU A 223 -4.83 -14.93 -32.86
C LEU A 223 -6.27 -15.35 -33.19
N ASN A 224 -6.96 -15.88 -32.19
CA ASN A 224 -8.32 -16.40 -32.34
C ASN A 224 -9.08 -16.32 -31.00
N MET A 225 -10.37 -16.64 -31.03
CA MET A 225 -11.27 -16.49 -29.88
C MET A 225 -10.81 -17.27 -28.62
N SER A 226 -10.07 -18.38 -28.75
CA SER A 226 -9.58 -19.10 -27.57
C SER A 226 -8.56 -18.30 -26.77
N HIS A 227 -7.71 -17.51 -27.46
CA HIS A 227 -6.76 -16.60 -26.82
C HIS A 227 -7.47 -15.49 -26.05
N LEU A 228 -8.49 -14.88 -26.65
CA LEU A 228 -9.34 -13.88 -25.98
C LEU A 228 -9.98 -14.47 -24.72
N LYS A 229 -10.60 -15.66 -24.86
CA LYS A 229 -11.28 -16.32 -23.72
C LYS A 229 -10.30 -16.64 -22.60
N GLY A 230 -9.14 -17.22 -22.91
CA GLY A 230 -8.11 -17.53 -21.90
C GLY A 230 -7.65 -16.28 -21.16
N CYS A 231 -7.28 -15.23 -21.89
CA CYS A 231 -6.83 -13.97 -21.32
C CYS A 231 -7.85 -13.36 -20.35
N LEU A 232 -9.13 -13.32 -20.75
CA LEU A 232 -10.18 -12.72 -19.93
C LEU A 232 -10.60 -13.60 -18.75
N ILE A 233 -10.58 -14.94 -18.90
CA ILE A 233 -10.84 -15.86 -17.78
C ILE A 233 -9.77 -15.69 -16.70
N ASP A 234 -8.50 -15.67 -17.09
CA ASP A 234 -7.38 -15.50 -16.17
C ASP A 234 -7.45 -14.13 -15.49
N PHE A 235 -7.73 -13.07 -16.25
CA PHE A 235 -7.94 -11.73 -15.69
C PHE A 235 -9.04 -11.71 -14.62
N CYS A 236 -10.22 -12.27 -14.92
CA CYS A 236 -11.35 -12.25 -13.98
C CYS A 236 -11.02 -13.00 -12.68
N ARG A 237 -10.40 -14.18 -12.78
CA ARG A 237 -10.02 -14.98 -11.62
C ARG A 237 -9.01 -14.27 -10.73
N ILE A 238 -7.97 -13.70 -11.33
CA ILE A 238 -6.94 -12.94 -10.61
C ILE A 238 -7.54 -11.68 -9.99
N PHE A 239 -8.30 -10.89 -10.77
CA PHE A 239 -8.85 -9.62 -10.31
C PHE A 239 -9.85 -9.79 -9.16
N PHE A 240 -10.73 -10.80 -9.22
CA PHE A 240 -11.69 -11.06 -8.13
C PHE A 240 -11.11 -11.95 -7.02
N GLY A 241 -9.91 -12.53 -7.20
CA GLY A 241 -9.29 -13.42 -6.23
C GLY A 241 -10.05 -14.73 -6.03
N VAL A 242 -10.65 -15.26 -7.09
CA VAL A 242 -11.46 -16.49 -7.07
C VAL A 242 -10.97 -17.43 -8.17
N ASP A 243 -10.21 -18.47 -7.81
CA ASP A 243 -9.56 -19.39 -8.74
C ASP A 243 -10.55 -20.08 -9.70
N ASP A 244 -11.69 -20.52 -9.18
CA ASP A 244 -12.73 -21.23 -9.93
C ASP A 244 -13.91 -20.34 -10.35
N LEU A 245 -13.67 -19.03 -10.52
CA LEU A 245 -14.72 -18.08 -10.92
C LEU A 245 -15.43 -18.55 -12.21
N PRO A 246 -16.76 -18.77 -12.18
CA PRO A 246 -17.50 -19.07 -13.40
C PRO A 246 -17.53 -17.85 -14.31
N VAL A 247 -17.05 -18.01 -15.55
CA VAL A 247 -17.04 -16.96 -16.57
C VAL A 247 -17.82 -17.43 -17.79
N ARG A 248 -18.76 -16.61 -18.25
CA ARG A 248 -19.60 -16.89 -19.42
C ARG A 248 -19.40 -15.84 -20.50
N PHE A 249 -19.26 -16.30 -21.74
CA PHE A 249 -19.20 -15.47 -22.92
C PHE A 249 -20.54 -15.58 -23.65
N ARG A 250 -21.26 -14.46 -23.77
CA ARG A 250 -22.53 -14.38 -24.49
C ARG A 250 -22.32 -13.58 -25.77
N PRO A 251 -22.81 -14.04 -26.94
CA PRO A 251 -22.74 -13.26 -28.17
C PRO A 251 -23.35 -11.87 -27.98
N SER A 252 -22.69 -10.85 -28.49
CA SER A 252 -23.16 -9.47 -28.53
C SER A 252 -22.79 -8.84 -29.88
N TYR A 253 -22.91 -7.53 -30.01
CA TYR A 253 -22.56 -6.79 -31.22
C TYR A 253 -21.83 -5.50 -30.88
N PHE A 254 -20.62 -5.35 -31.42
CA PHE A 254 -19.90 -4.08 -31.46
C PHE A 254 -19.39 -3.85 -32.89
N PRO A 255 -19.57 -2.65 -33.49
CA PRO A 255 -19.18 -2.41 -34.89
C PRO A 255 -17.69 -2.68 -35.20
N PHE A 256 -16.83 -2.56 -34.19
CA PHE A 256 -15.38 -2.75 -34.29
C PHE A 256 -14.89 -4.18 -34.00
N THR A 257 -15.78 -5.13 -33.65
CA THR A 257 -15.41 -6.53 -33.46
C THR A 257 -16.35 -7.52 -34.14
N GLU A 258 -15.82 -8.62 -34.66
CA GLU A 258 -16.60 -9.71 -35.25
C GLU A 258 -15.78 -11.03 -35.24
N PRO A 259 -16.19 -12.08 -34.49
CA PRO A 259 -17.35 -12.13 -33.58
C PRO A 259 -17.16 -11.29 -32.31
N SER A 260 -18.28 -10.77 -31.80
CA SER A 260 -18.39 -9.99 -30.56
C SER A 260 -18.98 -10.81 -29.41
N ALA A 261 -18.55 -10.54 -28.17
CA ALA A 261 -19.07 -11.19 -26.96
C ALA A 261 -19.04 -10.26 -25.74
N GLU A 262 -20.09 -10.33 -24.93
CA GLU A 262 -20.11 -9.82 -23.56
C GLU A 262 -19.65 -10.91 -22.59
N VAL A 263 -18.99 -10.51 -21.51
CA VAL A 263 -18.49 -11.40 -20.47
C VAL A 263 -19.22 -11.16 -19.16
N ASP A 264 -19.81 -12.24 -18.66
CA ASP A 264 -20.49 -12.28 -17.38
C ASP A 264 -19.71 -13.16 -16.40
N ILE A 265 -19.75 -12.82 -15.12
CA ILE A 265 -19.23 -13.64 -14.03
C ILE A 265 -20.36 -14.20 -13.17
N GLY A 266 -20.15 -15.40 -12.63
CA GLY A 266 -21.08 -16.04 -11.70
C GLY A 266 -21.13 -15.30 -10.36
N CYS A 267 -22.34 -15.09 -9.85
CA CYS A 267 -22.56 -14.45 -8.55
C CYS A 267 -23.84 -14.93 -7.88
N SER A 268 -23.99 -14.61 -6.58
CA SER A 268 -25.22 -14.83 -5.83
C SER A 268 -25.57 -13.62 -4.99
N ARG A 269 -26.87 -13.42 -4.78
CA ARG A 269 -27.40 -12.40 -3.88
C ARG A 269 -28.01 -13.10 -2.66
N LYS A 270 -27.30 -13.11 -1.54
CA LYS A 270 -27.78 -13.69 -0.27
C LYS A 270 -27.95 -12.58 0.75
N SER A 271 -29.14 -12.44 1.33
CA SER A 271 -29.43 -11.45 2.39
C SER A 271 -29.10 -9.99 2.04
N GLY A 272 -29.11 -9.63 0.75
CA GLY A 272 -28.77 -8.29 0.28
C GLY A 272 -27.29 -8.06 -0.01
N GLU A 273 -26.44 -9.07 0.19
CA GLU A 273 -25.02 -9.05 -0.14
C GLU A 273 -24.76 -9.77 -1.48
N LEU A 274 -23.90 -9.17 -2.32
CA LEU A 274 -23.46 -9.76 -3.58
C LEU A 274 -22.17 -10.55 -3.34
N ILE A 275 -22.21 -11.85 -3.59
CA ILE A 275 -21.05 -12.75 -3.47
C ILE A 275 -20.61 -13.18 -4.87
N ILE A 276 -19.36 -12.88 -5.22
CA ILE A 276 -18.77 -13.26 -6.51
C ILE A 276 -18.27 -14.72 -6.46
N GLY A 277 -18.54 -15.50 -7.50
CA GLY A 277 -18.08 -16.89 -7.63
C GLY A 277 -19.03 -17.97 -7.09
N GLU A 278 -20.08 -17.59 -6.36
CA GLU A 278 -21.09 -18.53 -5.85
C GLU A 278 -22.43 -18.37 -6.56
N GLY A 279 -23.21 -19.44 -6.70
CA GLY A 279 -24.60 -19.41 -7.17
C GLY A 279 -24.78 -19.42 -8.69
N ASP A 280 -26.03 -19.16 -9.12
CA ASP A 280 -26.49 -19.36 -10.49
C ASP A 280 -26.85 -18.04 -11.22
N GLU A 281 -26.65 -16.89 -10.58
CA GLU A 281 -26.86 -15.59 -11.21
C GLU A 281 -25.61 -15.15 -11.99
N TRP A 282 -25.82 -14.27 -12.97
CA TRP A 282 -24.78 -13.78 -13.85
C TRP A 282 -24.76 -12.26 -13.86
N LEU A 283 -23.57 -11.70 -13.91
CA LEU A 283 -23.39 -10.26 -13.86
C LEU A 283 -22.34 -9.82 -14.88
N GLU A 284 -22.76 -8.95 -15.80
CA GLU A 284 -21.92 -8.41 -16.87
C GLU A 284 -20.81 -7.52 -16.30
N ILE A 285 -19.59 -7.72 -16.79
CA ILE A 285 -18.40 -6.97 -16.37
C ILE A 285 -17.65 -6.29 -17.51
N LEU A 286 -17.69 -6.83 -18.74
CA LEU A 286 -16.96 -6.27 -19.88
C LEU A 286 -17.50 -6.73 -21.24
N GLY A 287 -17.22 -5.94 -22.27
CA GLY A 287 -17.42 -6.28 -23.69
C GLY A 287 -16.10 -6.69 -24.34
N SER A 288 -16.16 -7.55 -25.36
CA SER A 288 -14.98 -8.10 -26.04
C SER A 288 -15.29 -8.62 -27.44
N GLY A 289 -14.25 -8.90 -28.22
CA GLY A 289 -14.39 -9.61 -29.49
C GLY A 289 -13.12 -9.68 -30.32
N MET A 290 -13.19 -10.39 -31.43
CA MET A 290 -12.13 -10.40 -32.45
C MET A 290 -12.19 -9.09 -33.24
N VAL A 291 -11.06 -8.45 -33.50
CA VAL A 291 -11.02 -7.15 -34.19
C VAL A 291 -11.62 -7.28 -35.60
N ASN A 292 -12.55 -6.38 -35.94
CA ASN A 292 -13.21 -6.42 -37.23
C ASN A 292 -12.20 -6.15 -38.36
N PRO A 293 -12.22 -6.91 -39.47
CA PRO A 293 -11.30 -6.70 -40.60
C PRO A 293 -11.26 -5.27 -41.14
N ARG A 294 -12.39 -4.54 -41.10
CA ARG A 294 -12.44 -3.14 -41.54
C ARG A 294 -11.62 -2.21 -40.64
N VAL A 295 -11.57 -2.48 -39.34
CA VAL A 295 -10.78 -1.70 -38.40
C VAL A 295 -9.29 -1.91 -38.67
N LEU A 296 -8.87 -3.15 -38.95
CA LEU A 296 -7.49 -3.44 -39.36
C LEU A 296 -7.13 -2.70 -40.66
N GLN A 297 -8.01 -2.75 -41.67
CA GLN A 297 -7.82 -2.04 -42.94
C GLN A 297 -7.74 -0.52 -42.75
N ASN A 298 -8.59 0.06 -41.90
CA ASN A 298 -8.56 1.49 -41.56
C ASN A 298 -7.23 1.91 -40.93
N CYS A 299 -6.52 0.99 -40.28
CA CYS A 299 -5.19 1.21 -39.69
C CYS A 299 -4.03 0.79 -40.62
N GLY A 300 -4.31 0.41 -41.87
CA GLY A 300 -3.29 -0.02 -42.83
C GLY A 300 -2.73 -1.42 -42.60
N LEU A 301 -3.43 -2.28 -41.85
CA LEU A 301 -3.07 -3.68 -41.62
C LEU A 301 -3.88 -4.61 -42.53
N ASP A 302 -3.24 -5.62 -43.11
CA ASP A 302 -3.92 -6.64 -43.92
C ASP A 302 -4.60 -7.68 -42.99
N PRO A 303 -5.95 -7.80 -43.00
CA PRO A 303 -6.67 -8.76 -42.17
C PRO A 303 -6.41 -10.22 -42.55
N ASN A 304 -5.76 -10.49 -43.69
CA ASN A 304 -5.33 -11.84 -44.07
C ASN A 304 -3.98 -12.22 -43.46
N GLU A 305 -3.16 -11.22 -43.09
CA GLU A 305 -1.85 -11.44 -42.45
C GLU A 305 -1.96 -11.33 -40.93
N HIS A 306 -2.73 -10.36 -40.45
CA HIS A 306 -2.88 -10.06 -39.02
C HIS A 306 -4.30 -10.28 -38.52
N GLN A 307 -4.40 -10.74 -37.28
CA GLN A 307 -5.65 -10.87 -36.55
C GLN A 307 -5.44 -10.35 -35.13
N GLY A 308 -6.54 -10.11 -34.40
CA GLY A 308 -6.44 -9.66 -33.04
C GLY A 308 -7.74 -9.74 -32.27
N PHE A 309 -7.66 -9.46 -30.99
CA PHE A 309 -8.83 -9.31 -30.15
C PHE A 309 -8.72 -8.03 -29.33
N ALA A 310 -9.88 -7.49 -28.98
CA ALA A 310 -10.00 -6.34 -28.10
C ALA A 310 -11.06 -6.60 -27.02
N PHE A 311 -10.95 -5.87 -25.93
CA PHE A 311 -11.91 -5.88 -24.83
C PHE A 311 -11.97 -4.53 -24.15
N GLY A 312 -13.05 -4.26 -23.44
CA GLY A 312 -13.25 -3.01 -22.71
C GLY A 312 -14.12 -3.21 -21.48
N MET A 313 -13.68 -2.65 -20.36
CA MET A 313 -14.39 -2.70 -19.09
C MET A 313 -14.52 -1.32 -18.47
N GLY A 314 -15.64 -1.06 -17.80
CA GLY A 314 -15.80 0.12 -16.95
C GLY A 314 -15.15 -0.11 -15.59
N LEU A 315 -14.21 0.75 -15.19
CA LEU A 315 -13.47 0.58 -13.94
C LEU A 315 -14.35 0.79 -12.70
N GLU A 316 -15.31 1.72 -12.77
CA GLU A 316 -16.29 1.93 -11.71
C GLU A 316 -17.09 0.65 -11.45
N ARG A 317 -17.53 -0.04 -12.52
CA ARG A 317 -18.33 -1.25 -12.39
C ARG A 317 -17.55 -2.36 -11.68
N VAL A 318 -16.33 -2.65 -12.12
CA VAL A 318 -15.52 -3.71 -11.50
C VAL A 318 -15.06 -3.34 -10.09
N ALA A 319 -14.79 -2.06 -9.81
CA ALA A 319 -14.49 -1.55 -8.47
C ALA A 319 -15.69 -1.72 -7.52
N MET A 320 -16.90 -1.36 -7.98
CA MET A 320 -18.13 -1.51 -7.21
C MET A 320 -18.39 -2.97 -6.83
N LEU A 321 -18.20 -3.88 -7.77
CA LEU A 321 -18.40 -5.31 -7.54
C LEU A 321 -17.36 -5.88 -6.57
N LYS A 322 -16.08 -5.50 -6.74
CA LYS A 322 -15.00 -6.02 -5.90
C LYS A 322 -15.06 -5.49 -4.47
N TYR A 323 -15.41 -4.22 -4.28
CA TYR A 323 -15.39 -3.55 -2.97
C TYR A 323 -16.78 -3.37 -2.35
N GLY A 324 -17.83 -3.92 -2.97
CA GLY A 324 -19.20 -3.84 -2.47
C GLY A 324 -19.77 -2.42 -2.42
N ILE A 325 -19.37 -1.54 -3.35
CA ILE A 325 -19.82 -0.14 -3.37
C ILE A 325 -21.18 -0.08 -4.10
N PRO A 326 -22.26 0.39 -3.43
CA PRO A 326 -23.62 0.26 -3.96
C PRO A 326 -24.02 1.36 -4.96
N ASP A 327 -23.32 2.50 -4.97
CA ASP A 327 -23.66 3.69 -5.75
C ASP A 327 -22.40 4.25 -6.40
N LEU A 328 -22.49 4.62 -7.68
CA LEU A 328 -21.37 5.12 -8.47
C LEU A 328 -21.08 6.61 -8.19
N ARG A 329 -22.11 7.41 -7.85
CA ARG A 329 -21.97 8.87 -7.72
C ARG A 329 -20.94 9.33 -6.67
N PRO A 330 -20.82 8.67 -5.49
CA PRO A 330 -19.85 9.05 -4.47
C PRO A 330 -18.37 9.00 -4.92
N PHE A 331 -18.03 8.30 -6.02
CA PHE A 331 -16.69 8.35 -6.59
C PHE A 331 -16.27 9.78 -7.00
N PHE A 332 -17.22 10.66 -7.29
CA PHE A 332 -16.96 12.01 -7.81
C PHE A 332 -17.30 13.12 -6.82
N ASP A 333 -18.04 12.83 -5.74
CA ASP A 333 -18.51 13.81 -4.74
C ASP A 333 -17.40 14.33 -3.81
N SER A 334 -16.22 13.69 -3.81
CA SER A 334 -15.07 14.05 -2.95
C SER A 334 -15.39 14.02 -1.43
N ASP A 335 -16.29 13.14 -0.98
CA ASP A 335 -16.63 12.97 0.45
C ASP A 335 -15.48 12.29 1.22
N LEU A 336 -14.87 13.02 2.16
CA LEU A 336 -13.78 12.51 2.99
C LEU A 336 -14.17 11.33 3.89
N ARG A 337 -15.44 11.20 4.29
CA ARG A 337 -15.93 10.05 5.08
C ARG A 337 -16.00 8.81 4.22
N TRP A 338 -16.48 8.96 2.98
CA TRP A 338 -16.49 7.90 1.98
C TRP A 338 -15.05 7.45 1.67
N MET A 339 -14.13 8.41 1.46
CA MET A 339 -12.71 8.13 1.27
C MET A 339 -12.04 7.46 2.47
N LYS A 340 -12.45 7.76 3.70
CA LYS A 340 -11.93 7.06 4.89
C LYS A 340 -12.45 5.62 5.02
N HIS A 341 -13.64 5.34 4.49
CA HIS A 341 -14.28 4.03 4.56
C HIS A 341 -13.81 3.11 3.42
N TYR A 342 -13.86 3.59 2.18
CA TYR A 342 -13.52 2.79 0.98
C TYR A 342 -12.09 3.01 0.48
N GLY A 343 -11.44 4.11 0.87
CA GLY A 343 -10.10 4.42 0.39
C GLY A 343 -9.01 3.56 1.04
N PHE A 344 -7.96 3.29 0.26
CA PHE A 344 -6.89 2.36 0.62
C PHE A 344 -5.72 3.08 1.26
N PHE A 345 -4.96 2.40 2.12
CA PHE A 345 -3.70 2.97 2.61
C PHE A 345 -2.64 2.92 1.50
N PRO A 346 -1.76 3.94 1.38
CA PRO A 346 -0.72 3.95 0.35
C PRO A 346 0.25 2.74 0.38
N PHE A 347 0.39 2.11 1.54
CA PHE A 347 1.27 0.96 1.74
C PHE A 347 0.56 -0.39 1.54
N GLU A 348 -0.76 -0.41 1.36
CA GLU A 348 -1.47 -1.61 0.94
C GLU A 348 -1.13 -1.87 -0.52
N GLN A 349 -0.25 -2.85 -0.76
CA GLN A 349 0.12 -3.27 -2.10
C GLN A 349 -1.12 -3.67 -2.90
N THR A 350 -1.13 -3.41 -4.20
CA THR A 350 -2.06 -4.08 -5.12
C THR A 350 -1.76 -5.57 -5.01
N SER A 351 -2.71 -6.33 -4.47
CA SER A 351 -2.50 -7.76 -4.24
C SER A 351 -2.35 -8.43 -5.59
N ILE A 352 -1.17 -8.98 -5.87
CA ILE A 352 -0.97 -9.86 -7.03
C ILE A 352 -0.52 -11.25 -6.58
N HIS A 353 -0.51 -11.54 -5.27
CA HIS A 353 -0.17 -12.87 -4.77
C HIS A 353 -0.86 -13.20 -3.45
N GLN A 354 -1.87 -14.08 -3.54
CA GLN A 354 -1.88 -15.34 -2.78
C GLN A 354 -2.34 -16.44 -3.75
N GLY A 355 -1.36 -17.18 -4.29
CA GLY A 355 -1.51 -18.26 -5.27
C GLY A 355 -0.14 -18.63 -5.79
#